data_AF-A0A2M7FGN8-F1
#
_entry.id   AF-A0A2M7FGN8-F1
#
_cell.length_a   1.000
_cell.length_b   1.000
_cell.length_c   1.000
_cell.angle_alpha   90.00
_cell.angle_beta   90.00
_cell.angle_gamma   90.00
#
_symmetry.space_group_name_H-M   'P 1'
#
loop_
_entity.id
_entity.type
_entity.pdbx_description
1 polymer ?
#
loop_
_entity_poly.entity_id
_entity_poly.type
_entity_poly.pdbx_seq_one_letter_code
_entity_poly.pdbx_strand_id
1 'polypeptide(L)'
;MYFWYKVAPLLEERSNVEKVCFEYDEAGVVDDVVVFYGGPGKHDNGSLIKAEYAQIKYHVDNRDTYSSKALIDPKFLSKKSTESLLKRFLNAYEDLKSKEHTPFTLNLVSNWQWEQTDILAPLIRNTTLLPDAFISGTVTGALKKLRQEWQTHLGIKEEQKFINFLKCLRFEVNFLANLRFKELVHKTLQTVGLRVPNAEQQNDIYAGLTQQLLINKNCEFDANNFRQLCTIEKLFAPIQEAKIPILAVRSFYRAAESIELEADRFICVDSQFHGRHLKESSNWTGVAGQVKDYFAQPQIRHALRQQEHGLLLECHGSLALLTGYELSFNSGCTVYPIQKPQNVLWKPANKSPESNLWVKHEINASSNNEECAVVLSVTHDIAGDVVNYLGLEKLSIVNLIPTSGFGHGAVSDGTHAYKMAEELSRILKSLRPGPTTKIHLFVSAPNSLLFFLGQFREALGPLALYEFDFSNEKSSSYEPSFELNIPFTSSSTI
;
A
#
# COMPACT_ATOMS: atom_id res chain seq x y z
N MET A 1 -15.26 17.83 15.44
CA MET A 1 -14.32 17.70 14.31
C MET A 1 -12.92 18.22 14.62
N TYR A 2 -12.70 19.48 15.00
CA TYR A 2 -11.33 20.00 15.26
C TYR A 2 -10.58 19.22 16.34
N PHE A 3 -11.24 18.90 17.46
CA PHE A 3 -10.71 17.98 18.48
C PHE A 3 -10.21 16.66 17.86
N TRP A 4 -11.08 15.96 17.10
CA TRP A 4 -10.74 14.69 16.43
C TRP A 4 -9.54 14.79 15.48
N TYR A 5 -9.37 15.92 14.79
CA TYR A 5 -8.20 16.18 13.95
C TYR A 5 -6.90 16.35 14.77
N LYS A 6 -6.97 16.97 15.94
CA LYS A 6 -5.81 17.22 16.82
C LYS A 6 -5.45 16.02 17.72
N VAL A 7 -6.43 15.20 18.13
CA VAL A 7 -6.25 14.05 19.02
C VAL A 7 -5.79 12.78 18.29
N ALA A 8 -6.18 12.58 17.03
CA ALA A 8 -5.82 11.39 16.25
C ALA A 8 -4.30 11.09 16.20
N PRO A 9 -3.40 12.08 16.06
CA PRO A 9 -1.95 11.87 16.14
C PRO A 9 -1.43 11.22 17.45
N LEU A 10 -2.21 11.14 18.54
CA LEU A 10 -1.83 10.35 19.72
C LEU A 10 -1.70 8.84 19.43
N LEU A 11 -2.24 8.36 18.29
CA LEU A 11 -2.16 6.96 17.87
C LEU A 11 -1.04 6.69 16.84
N GLU A 12 -0.35 7.73 16.35
CA GLU A 12 0.75 7.59 15.38
C GLU A 12 2.09 7.34 16.08
N GLU A 13 2.81 6.27 15.69
CA GLU A 13 4.11 5.90 16.29
C GLU A 13 5.20 7.00 16.21
N ARG A 14 5.09 7.91 15.24
CA ARG A 14 6.08 8.96 14.95
C ARG A 14 5.58 10.38 15.29
N SER A 15 4.40 10.50 15.88
CA SER A 15 3.87 11.79 16.31
C SER A 15 4.65 12.32 17.51
N ASN A 16 4.78 13.64 17.57
CA ASN A 16 5.33 14.36 18.72
C ASN A 16 4.24 14.89 19.66
N VAL A 17 2.96 14.59 19.40
CA VAL A 17 1.83 14.94 20.28
C VAL A 17 1.85 14.01 21.49
N GLU A 18 1.89 14.60 22.69
CA GLU A 18 1.97 13.88 23.96
C GLU A 18 0.63 13.85 24.70
N LYS A 19 -0.07 14.99 24.71
CA LYS A 19 -1.39 15.15 25.34
C LYS A 19 -2.29 16.07 24.51
N VAL A 20 -3.58 15.79 24.45
CA VAL A 20 -4.61 16.67 23.87
C VAL A 20 -5.74 16.86 24.87
N CYS A 21 -6.05 18.11 25.18
CA CYS A 21 -7.14 18.48 26.06
C CYS A 21 -8.30 19.12 25.28
N PHE A 22 -9.50 19.04 25.84
CA PHE A 22 -10.75 19.55 25.27
C PHE A 22 -11.56 20.22 26.38
N GLU A 23 -11.83 21.52 26.26
CA GLU A 23 -12.26 22.39 27.40
C GLU A 23 -11.23 22.36 28.55
N TYR A 24 -10.02 22.87 28.30
CA TYR A 24 -8.91 22.84 29.26
C TYR A 24 -8.95 24.00 30.27
N ASP A 25 -9.57 23.74 31.43
CA ASP A 25 -9.83 24.71 32.52
C ASP A 25 -8.63 25.62 32.89
N GLU A 26 -7.38 25.15 32.76
CA GLU A 26 -6.20 25.93 33.18
C GLU A 26 -5.77 27.04 32.18
N ALA A 27 -6.28 27.04 30.95
CA ALA A 27 -5.94 28.02 29.90
C ALA A 27 -6.86 29.26 29.85
N GLY A 28 -7.85 29.32 30.74
CA GLY A 28 -8.69 30.49 30.99
C GLY A 28 -9.71 30.80 29.89
N VAL A 29 -9.26 31.22 28.70
CA VAL A 29 -10.13 31.74 27.63
C VAL A 29 -9.62 31.39 26.21
N VAL A 30 -8.66 30.47 26.11
CA VAL A 30 -8.18 29.87 24.85
C VAL A 30 -8.00 28.37 25.10
N ASP A 31 -9.13 27.73 25.40
CA ASP A 31 -9.24 26.49 26.17
C ASP A 31 -9.97 25.35 25.43
N ASP A 32 -10.81 25.67 24.43
CA ASP A 32 -11.65 24.68 23.73
C ASP A 32 -10.87 23.44 23.27
N VAL A 33 -9.67 23.58 22.67
CA VAL A 33 -8.75 22.47 22.39
C VAL A 33 -7.31 22.89 22.66
N VAL A 34 -6.56 22.07 23.41
CA VAL A 34 -5.13 22.29 23.69
C VAL A 34 -4.33 21.07 23.26
N VAL A 35 -3.16 21.27 22.65
CA VAL A 35 -2.26 20.19 22.21
C VAL A 35 -0.87 20.41 22.78
N PHE A 36 -0.37 19.43 23.54
CA PHE A 36 0.96 19.43 24.14
C PHE A 36 1.91 18.52 23.35
N TYR A 37 3.18 18.94 23.24
CA TYR A 37 4.18 18.29 22.41
C TYR A 37 5.42 17.84 23.22
N GLY A 38 5.81 16.59 23.02
CA GLY A 38 6.97 15.96 23.63
C GLY A 38 8.32 16.53 23.18
N GLY A 39 9.42 15.89 23.54
CA GLY A 39 10.77 16.30 23.09
C GLY A 39 10.97 16.06 21.58
N PRO A 40 11.48 17.03 20.79
CA PRO A 40 11.96 18.37 21.17
C PRO A 40 10.85 19.44 21.21
N GLY A 41 9.71 19.22 20.54
CA GLY A 41 8.58 20.12 20.42
C GLY A 41 7.99 20.06 19.01
N LYS A 42 7.12 21.00 18.65
CA LYS A 42 6.66 21.22 17.27
C LYS A 42 7.34 22.46 16.68
N HIS A 43 7.75 22.38 15.42
CA HIS A 43 8.27 23.56 14.70
C HIS A 43 7.14 24.53 14.34
N ASP A 44 7.30 25.79 14.74
CA ASP A 44 6.41 26.91 14.41
C ASP A 44 7.24 28.20 14.25
N ASN A 45 7.10 28.83 13.07
CA ASN A 45 7.84 30.02 12.61
C ASN A 45 9.34 30.09 13.03
N GLY A 46 10.10 29.02 12.77
CA GLY A 46 11.54 28.95 13.08
C GLY A 46 11.88 28.70 14.56
N SER A 47 10.87 28.47 15.41
CA SER A 47 11.02 28.11 16.82
C SER A 47 10.44 26.72 17.12
N LEU A 48 10.68 26.21 18.34
CA LEU A 48 10.03 25.00 18.85
C LEU A 48 9.02 25.40 19.92
N ILE A 49 7.76 25.03 19.72
CA ILE A 49 6.67 25.20 20.68
C ILE A 49 6.36 23.89 21.40
N LYS A 50 5.85 24.02 22.62
CA LYS A 50 5.44 22.91 23.49
C LYS A 50 3.94 22.78 23.65
N ALA A 51 3.18 23.85 23.40
CA ALA A 51 1.73 23.81 23.39
C ALA A 51 1.11 24.65 22.25
N GLU A 52 -0.02 24.17 21.72
CA GLU A 52 -0.96 24.94 20.90
C GLU A 52 -2.29 25.05 21.66
N TYR A 53 -2.68 26.26 22.03
CA TYR A 53 -3.98 26.56 22.64
C TYR A 53 -4.92 27.09 21.56
N ALA A 54 -6.12 26.51 21.41
CA ALA A 54 -7.07 26.89 20.36
C ALA A 54 -8.44 27.28 20.93
N GLN A 55 -8.86 28.51 20.66
CA GLN A 55 -10.24 28.96 20.81
C GLN A 55 -10.96 28.77 19.47
N ILE A 56 -11.95 27.88 19.48
CA ILE A 56 -12.84 27.54 18.37
C ILE A 56 -14.09 28.42 18.44
N LYS A 57 -14.45 29.05 17.33
CA LYS A 57 -15.71 29.81 17.21
C LYS A 57 -16.42 29.42 15.92
N TYR A 58 -17.44 28.58 16.05
CA TYR A 58 -18.32 28.21 14.95
C TYR A 58 -19.61 29.04 15.02
N HIS A 59 -19.88 29.80 13.97
CA HIS A 59 -21.04 30.67 13.84
C HIS A 59 -22.00 30.10 12.80
N VAL A 60 -23.26 29.86 13.17
CA VAL A 60 -24.25 29.24 12.27
C VAL A 60 -24.71 30.22 11.18
N ASP A 61 -24.66 31.52 11.45
CA ASP A 61 -24.94 32.60 10.52
C ASP A 61 -23.65 33.22 9.95
N ASN A 62 -23.58 33.43 8.63
CA ASN A 62 -22.49 34.19 7.98
C ASN A 62 -22.75 35.71 8.01
N ARG A 63 -23.12 36.24 9.19
CA ARG A 63 -23.56 37.64 9.32
C ARG A 63 -22.45 38.69 9.43
N ASP A 64 -21.24 38.26 9.81
CA ASP A 64 -20.11 39.13 10.16
C ASP A 64 -18.78 38.51 9.69
N THR A 65 -17.73 39.33 9.67
CA THR A 65 -16.35 38.94 9.32
C THR A 65 -15.38 39.37 10.43
N TYR A 66 -14.28 38.63 10.61
CA TYR A 66 -13.18 39.07 11.46
C TYR A 66 -12.43 40.21 10.78
N SER A 67 -12.02 41.22 11.53
CA SER A 67 -11.19 42.32 11.03
C SER A 67 -10.26 42.80 12.13
N SER A 68 -9.25 43.59 11.77
CA SER A 68 -8.29 44.14 12.74
C SER A 68 -8.96 45.02 13.80
N LYS A 69 -10.08 45.67 13.45
CA LYS A 69 -10.92 46.45 14.37
C LYS A 69 -11.86 45.57 15.20
N ALA A 70 -12.46 44.53 14.60
CA ALA A 70 -13.34 43.60 15.31
C ALA A 70 -12.62 42.87 16.46
N LEU A 71 -11.32 42.59 16.33
CA LEU A 71 -10.52 41.99 17.40
C LEU A 71 -10.36 42.89 18.64
N ILE A 72 -10.45 44.21 18.48
CA ILE A 72 -10.37 45.20 19.57
C ILE A 72 -11.74 45.74 20.03
N ASP A 73 -12.83 45.47 19.33
CA ASP A 73 -14.18 45.80 19.81
C ASP A 73 -14.67 44.78 20.86
N PRO A 74 -14.98 45.20 22.10
CA PRO A 74 -15.60 44.32 23.09
C PRO A 74 -16.93 43.71 22.64
N LYS A 75 -17.72 44.45 21.85
CA LYS A 75 -19.11 44.07 21.53
C LYS A 75 -19.25 43.20 20.29
N PHE A 76 -18.17 42.99 19.53
CA PHE A 76 -18.16 42.26 18.26
C PHE A 76 -18.79 40.86 18.36
N LEU A 77 -18.29 39.99 19.25
CA LEU A 77 -18.83 38.64 19.40
C LEU A 77 -20.13 38.59 20.23
N SER A 78 -20.35 39.56 21.12
CA SER A 78 -21.53 39.61 21.99
C SER A 78 -21.74 41.02 22.52
N LYS A 79 -22.96 41.55 22.38
CA LYS A 79 -23.37 42.86 22.91
C LYS A 79 -23.21 43.00 24.43
N LYS A 80 -23.09 41.88 25.16
CA LYS A 80 -22.89 41.82 26.61
C LYS A 80 -21.41 41.76 27.04
N SER A 81 -20.48 41.51 26.11
CA SER A 81 -19.07 41.35 26.44
C SER A 81 -18.43 42.71 26.76
N THR A 82 -17.65 42.75 27.84
CA THR A 82 -16.90 43.91 28.32
C THR A 82 -15.45 43.92 27.86
N GLU A 83 -14.93 42.77 27.42
CA GLU A 83 -13.58 42.61 26.86
C GLU A 83 -13.64 42.25 25.37
N SER A 84 -12.64 42.73 24.61
CA SER A 84 -12.47 42.34 23.21
C SER A 84 -11.78 40.99 23.09
N LEU A 85 -11.90 40.36 21.91
CA LEU A 85 -11.26 39.06 21.66
C LEU A 85 -9.74 39.12 21.84
N LEU A 86 -9.08 40.17 21.35
CA LEU A 86 -7.64 40.36 21.52
C LEU A 86 -7.24 40.58 22.99
N LYS A 87 -8.09 41.23 23.80
CA LYS A 87 -7.84 41.41 25.24
C LYS A 87 -7.98 40.08 25.99
N ARG A 88 -8.97 39.25 25.65
CA ARG A 88 -9.12 37.88 26.19
C ARG A 88 -7.89 37.01 25.88
N PHE A 89 -7.38 37.07 24.64
CA PHE A 89 -6.14 36.39 24.25
C PHE A 89 -4.91 36.91 25.02
N LEU A 90 -4.82 38.23 25.28
CA LEU A 90 -3.75 38.77 26.12
C LEU A 90 -3.84 38.28 27.56
N ASN A 91 -5.04 38.25 28.14
CA ASN A 91 -5.24 37.74 29.51
C ASN A 91 -4.81 36.27 29.61
N ALA A 92 -5.18 35.43 28.62
CA ALA A 92 -4.72 34.04 28.54
C ALA A 92 -3.19 33.92 28.36
N TYR A 93 -2.57 34.77 27.52
CA TYR A 93 -1.11 34.82 27.37
C TYR A 93 -0.40 35.15 28.69
N GLU A 94 -0.91 36.12 29.45
CA GLU A 94 -0.32 36.54 30.72
C GLU A 94 -0.45 35.45 31.80
N ASP A 95 -1.62 34.82 31.90
CA ASP A 95 -1.88 33.71 32.83
C ASP A 95 -1.05 32.47 32.49
N LEU A 96 -1.08 31.99 31.24
CA LEU A 96 -0.29 30.84 30.79
C LEU A 96 1.21 31.09 30.97
N LYS A 97 1.73 32.28 30.65
CA LYS A 97 3.15 32.62 30.86
C LYS A 97 3.56 32.68 32.34
N SER A 98 2.61 32.83 33.26
CA SER A 98 2.89 32.76 34.70
C SER A 98 3.00 31.31 35.22
N LYS A 99 2.35 30.35 34.53
CA LYS A 99 2.30 28.93 34.85
C LYS A 99 3.33 28.10 34.07
N GLU A 100 3.53 28.42 32.80
CA GLU A 100 4.40 27.70 31.86
C GLU A 100 5.64 28.51 31.49
N HIS A 101 6.79 27.84 31.46
CA HIS A 101 8.08 28.43 31.06
C HIS A 101 8.46 28.14 29.59
N THR A 102 7.57 27.49 28.83
CA THR A 102 7.85 27.01 27.46
C THR A 102 7.13 27.84 26.38
N PRO A 103 7.66 27.91 25.14
CA PRO A 103 6.97 28.61 24.06
C PRO A 103 5.65 27.91 23.66
N PHE A 104 4.60 28.69 23.44
CA PHE A 104 3.27 28.22 23.01
C PHE A 104 2.63 29.18 21.99
N THR A 105 1.58 28.74 21.31
CA THR A 105 0.73 29.59 20.44
C THR A 105 -0.70 29.67 20.95
N LEU A 106 -1.36 30.80 20.65
CA LEU A 106 -2.78 31.06 20.89
C LEU A 106 -3.49 31.19 19.54
N ASN A 107 -4.41 30.29 19.26
CA ASN A 107 -4.99 30.07 17.94
C ASN A 107 -6.47 30.44 17.97
N LEU A 108 -6.90 31.37 17.12
CA LEU A 108 -8.32 31.60 16.84
C LEU A 108 -8.72 30.75 15.63
N VAL A 109 -9.62 29.78 15.84
CA VAL A 109 -10.10 28.87 14.80
C VAL A 109 -11.56 29.16 14.50
N SER A 110 -11.93 29.47 13.25
CA SER A 110 -13.33 29.80 12.92
C SER A 110 -13.77 29.41 11.51
N ASN A 111 -15.08 29.40 11.28
CA ASN A 111 -15.70 29.34 9.96
C ASN A 111 -15.90 30.73 9.33
N TRP A 112 -16.01 31.80 10.12
CA TRP A 112 -16.04 33.17 9.57
C TRP A 112 -14.70 33.54 8.92
N GLN A 113 -14.77 34.38 7.89
CA GLN A 113 -13.62 34.83 7.12
C GLN A 113 -13.01 36.12 7.71
N TRP A 114 -11.80 36.46 7.25
CA TRP A 114 -11.29 37.82 7.44
C TRP A 114 -11.90 38.77 6.40
N GLU A 115 -12.21 39.98 6.84
CA GLU A 115 -12.78 41.06 6.04
C GLU A 115 -11.81 41.47 4.92
N GLN A 116 -12.23 41.35 3.65
CA GLN A 116 -11.34 41.54 2.51
C GLN A 116 -10.84 42.99 2.37
N THR A 117 -11.61 43.95 2.90
CA THR A 117 -11.26 45.38 2.89
C THR A 117 -10.36 45.80 4.07
N ASP A 118 -10.07 44.91 5.01
CA ASP A 118 -9.23 45.19 6.16
C ASP A 118 -7.73 45.25 5.79
N ILE A 119 -6.98 46.15 6.44
CA ILE A 119 -5.59 46.43 6.06
C ILE A 119 -4.60 45.28 6.37
N LEU A 120 -4.96 44.33 7.24
CA LEU A 120 -4.17 43.11 7.46
C LEU A 120 -4.53 41.99 6.47
N ALA A 121 -5.72 42.02 5.86
CA ALA A 121 -6.24 40.98 4.99
C ALA A 121 -5.25 40.51 3.90
N PRO A 122 -4.60 41.40 3.10
CA PRO A 122 -3.65 40.96 2.07
C PRO A 122 -2.38 40.33 2.65
N LEU A 123 -2.04 40.62 3.90
CA LEU A 123 -0.79 40.16 4.54
C LEU A 123 -0.95 38.80 5.24
N ILE A 124 -2.17 38.47 5.68
CA ILE A 124 -2.48 37.20 6.36
C ILE A 124 -3.25 36.20 5.46
N ARG A 125 -3.59 36.56 4.22
CA ARG A 125 -4.45 35.75 3.32
C ARG A 125 -4.01 34.28 3.18
N ASN A 126 -2.71 34.02 3.18
CA ASN A 126 -2.12 32.69 2.95
C ASN A 126 -1.34 32.15 4.17
N THR A 127 -1.55 32.72 5.36
CA THR A 127 -0.82 32.33 6.58
C THR A 127 -1.67 32.56 7.82
N THR A 128 -1.48 31.75 8.86
CA THR A 128 -2.10 32.00 10.17
C THR A 128 -1.34 33.06 10.97
N LEU A 129 -0.12 33.42 10.55
CA LEU A 129 0.78 34.35 11.24
C LEU A 129 0.41 35.82 11.01
N LEU A 130 0.67 36.65 12.02
CA LEU A 130 0.85 38.08 11.79
C LEU A 130 2.16 38.35 11.03
N PRO A 131 2.24 39.38 10.18
CA PRO A 131 3.45 39.68 9.41
C PRO A 131 4.61 40.12 10.31
N ASP A 132 5.83 39.63 10.06
CA ASP A 132 7.01 39.95 10.88
C ASP A 132 7.27 41.46 11.01
N ALA A 133 7.01 42.24 9.96
CA ALA A 133 7.13 43.70 10.00
C ALA A 133 6.09 44.37 10.93
N PHE A 134 4.89 43.79 11.04
CA PHE A 134 3.85 44.24 11.96
C PHE A 134 4.19 43.84 13.40
N ILE A 135 4.68 42.61 13.59
CA ILE A 135 5.18 42.12 14.89
C ILE A 135 6.33 43.02 15.38
N SER A 136 7.39 43.19 14.59
CA SER A 136 8.61 43.95 14.95
C SER A 136 8.46 45.48 14.95
N GLY A 137 7.30 46.01 14.56
CA GLY A 137 7.04 47.45 14.59
C GLY A 137 7.70 48.26 13.46
N THR A 138 8.22 47.60 12.42
CA THR A 138 8.85 48.24 11.25
C THR A 138 7.85 48.71 10.19
N VAL A 139 6.55 48.40 10.36
CA VAL A 139 5.45 48.92 9.53
C VAL A 139 5.33 50.45 9.52
N THR A 140 4.85 50.98 8.40
CA THR A 140 4.60 52.42 8.18
C THR A 140 3.12 52.70 7.89
N GLY A 141 2.75 53.98 7.72
CA GLY A 141 1.42 54.39 7.27
C GLY A 141 0.26 53.89 8.14
N ALA A 142 -0.78 53.34 7.50
CA ALA A 142 -1.99 52.85 8.17
C ALA A 142 -1.71 51.64 9.09
N LEU A 143 -0.79 50.74 8.70
CA LEU A 143 -0.41 49.58 9.51
C LEU A 143 0.26 49.99 10.82
N LYS A 144 1.10 51.05 10.79
CA LYS A 144 1.67 51.63 12.01
C LYS A 144 0.59 52.16 12.95
N LYS A 145 -0.42 52.86 12.43
CA LYS A 145 -1.55 53.37 13.22
C LYS A 145 -2.35 52.23 13.85
N LEU A 146 -2.72 51.22 13.07
CA LEU A 146 -3.42 50.03 13.59
C LEU A 146 -2.63 49.32 14.70
N ARG A 147 -1.31 49.16 14.51
CA ARG A 147 -0.44 48.56 15.54
C ARG A 147 -0.48 49.38 16.84
N GLN A 148 -0.44 50.71 16.74
CA GLN A 148 -0.56 51.62 17.88
C GLN A 148 -1.95 51.56 18.52
N GLU A 149 -3.03 51.44 17.73
CA GLU A 149 -4.40 51.24 18.21
C GLU A 149 -4.51 49.95 19.04
N TRP A 150 -3.98 48.82 18.54
CA TRP A 150 -3.92 47.55 19.27
C TRP A 150 -3.12 47.66 20.57
N GLN A 151 -1.92 48.23 20.52
CA GLN A 151 -1.04 48.38 21.69
C GLN A 151 -1.69 49.26 22.77
N THR A 152 -2.35 50.35 22.36
CA THR A 152 -3.07 51.27 23.25
C THR A 152 -4.30 50.61 23.86
N HIS A 153 -5.12 49.95 23.06
CA HIS A 153 -6.32 49.21 23.51
C HIS A 153 -5.98 48.12 24.54
N LEU A 154 -4.88 47.39 24.31
CA LEU A 154 -4.41 46.34 25.21
C LEU A 154 -3.72 46.88 26.47
N GLY A 155 -3.37 48.17 26.52
CA GLY A 155 -2.66 48.80 27.63
C GLY A 155 -1.19 48.40 27.78
N ILE A 156 -0.58 47.80 26.75
CA ILE A 156 0.79 47.28 26.84
C ILE A 156 1.81 48.40 26.60
N LYS A 157 2.42 48.89 27.69
CA LYS A 157 3.48 49.92 27.64
C LYS A 157 4.84 49.38 27.18
N GLU A 158 5.13 48.12 27.46
CA GLU A 158 6.42 47.50 27.15
C GLU A 158 6.41 46.88 25.74
N GLU A 159 7.21 47.45 24.85
CA GLU A 159 7.28 47.03 23.44
C GLU A 159 7.64 45.55 23.27
N GLN A 160 8.61 45.03 24.05
CA GLN A 160 9.02 43.63 23.97
C GLN A 160 7.92 42.67 24.44
N LYS A 161 7.12 43.05 25.44
CA LYS A 161 5.95 42.28 25.86
C LYS A 161 4.91 42.21 24.74
N PHE A 162 4.66 43.32 24.03
CA PHE A 162 3.74 43.34 22.90
C PHE A 162 4.24 42.48 21.73
N ILE A 163 5.52 42.60 21.36
CA ILE A 163 6.17 41.76 20.34
C ILE A 163 5.99 40.27 20.69
N ASN A 164 6.29 39.88 21.93
CA ASN A 164 6.21 38.49 22.36
C ASN A 164 4.77 37.95 22.35
N PHE A 165 3.79 38.77 22.75
CA PHE A 165 2.36 38.41 22.63
C PHE A 165 1.94 38.21 21.17
N LEU A 166 2.27 39.16 20.27
CA LEU A 166 1.90 39.06 18.85
C LEU A 166 2.53 37.83 18.16
N LYS A 167 3.75 37.42 18.55
CA LYS A 167 4.39 36.20 18.04
C LYS A 167 3.62 34.92 18.37
N CYS A 168 2.84 34.89 19.46
CA CYS A 168 2.04 33.73 19.85
C CYS A 168 0.72 33.62 19.07
N LEU A 169 0.22 34.71 18.47
CA LEU A 169 -1.11 34.74 17.84
C LEU A 169 -1.16 34.02 16.48
N ARG A 170 -2.13 33.11 16.31
CA ARG A 170 -2.45 32.47 15.03
C ARG A 170 -3.93 32.69 14.69
N PHE A 171 -4.23 33.05 13.45
CA PHE A 171 -5.60 33.28 12.96
C PHE A 171 -6.00 32.23 11.91
N GLU A 172 -6.54 31.10 12.37
CA GLU A 172 -7.14 30.02 11.56
C GLU A 172 -8.61 30.36 11.18
N VAL A 173 -8.80 31.51 10.54
CA VAL A 173 -10.11 31.97 10.03
C VAL A 173 -10.48 31.28 8.70
N ASN A 174 -11.78 31.16 8.40
CA ASN A 174 -12.33 30.36 7.30
C ASN A 174 -11.97 28.85 7.33
N PHE A 175 -11.22 28.39 8.34
CA PHE A 175 -10.70 27.02 8.42
C PHE A 175 -11.82 25.98 8.54
N LEU A 176 -12.81 26.24 9.39
CA LEU A 176 -13.93 25.33 9.64
C LEU A 176 -15.01 25.37 8.54
N ALA A 177 -15.00 26.39 7.68
CA ALA A 177 -15.89 26.51 6.53
C ALA A 177 -15.36 25.77 5.28
N ASN A 178 -14.10 25.32 5.31
CA ASN A 178 -13.52 24.58 4.21
C ASN A 178 -14.26 23.24 4.02
N LEU A 179 -14.89 23.07 2.86
CA LEU A 179 -15.64 21.85 2.50
C LEU A 179 -14.81 20.57 2.64
N ARG A 180 -13.48 20.66 2.42
CA ARG A 180 -12.54 19.55 2.55
C ARG A 180 -12.05 19.33 3.98
N PHE A 181 -12.42 20.17 4.96
CA PHE A 181 -11.99 19.95 6.35
C PHE A 181 -12.56 18.64 6.91
N LYS A 182 -13.83 18.31 6.62
CA LYS A 182 -14.40 17.01 7.00
C LYS A 182 -13.65 15.84 6.37
N GLU A 183 -13.32 15.93 5.08
CA GLU A 183 -12.50 14.93 4.37
C GLU A 183 -11.09 14.80 4.99
N LEU A 184 -10.46 15.91 5.38
CA LEU A 184 -9.16 15.93 6.03
C LEU A 184 -9.21 15.20 7.38
N VAL A 185 -10.18 15.54 8.24
CA VAL A 185 -10.35 14.84 9.53
C VAL A 185 -10.60 13.35 9.31
N HIS A 186 -11.45 12.97 8.35
CA HIS A 186 -11.70 11.56 8.03
C HIS A 186 -10.43 10.85 7.57
N LYS A 187 -9.62 11.46 6.69
CA LYS A 187 -8.34 10.89 6.25
C LYS A 187 -7.35 10.73 7.42
N THR A 188 -7.22 11.74 8.29
CA THR A 188 -6.37 11.63 9.50
C THR A 188 -6.81 10.46 10.38
N LEU A 189 -8.12 10.31 10.62
CA LEU A 189 -8.68 9.19 11.40
C LEU A 189 -8.42 7.82 10.75
N GLN A 190 -8.57 7.72 9.42
CA GLN A 190 -8.29 6.50 8.67
C GLN A 190 -6.80 6.10 8.73
N THR A 191 -5.88 7.07 8.62
CA THR A 191 -4.42 6.83 8.70
C THR A 191 -4.02 6.20 10.04
N VAL A 192 -4.72 6.54 11.13
CA VAL A 192 -4.49 5.95 12.46
C VAL A 192 -5.37 4.72 12.75
N GLY A 193 -5.98 4.14 11.72
CA GLY A 193 -6.76 2.91 11.80
C GLY A 193 -8.14 3.06 12.44
N LEU A 194 -8.69 4.27 12.51
CA LEU A 194 -10.05 4.51 13.03
C LEU A 194 -11.10 4.52 11.90
N ARG A 195 -12.27 3.95 12.19
CA ARG A 195 -13.43 3.88 11.30
C ARG A 195 -13.98 5.28 11.02
N VAL A 196 -14.40 5.55 9.78
CA VAL A 196 -15.13 6.78 9.45
C VAL A 196 -16.52 6.42 8.93
N PRO A 197 -17.56 7.26 9.15
CA PRO A 197 -18.88 7.00 8.59
C PRO A 197 -18.84 6.91 7.06
N ASN A 198 -19.45 5.87 6.50
CA ASN A 198 -19.68 5.78 5.06
C ASN A 198 -20.71 6.85 4.64
N ALA A 199 -20.72 7.25 3.36
CA ALA A 199 -21.62 8.29 2.84
C ALA A 199 -23.12 8.02 3.07
N GLU A 200 -23.50 6.76 3.28
CA GLU A 200 -24.87 6.31 3.54
C GLU A 200 -25.25 6.35 5.04
N GLN A 201 -24.29 6.52 5.95
CA GLN A 201 -24.54 6.55 7.39
C GLN A 201 -24.81 7.97 7.88
N GLN A 202 -26.08 8.26 8.21
CA GLN A 202 -26.51 9.60 8.66
C GLN A 202 -25.94 10.03 10.02
N ASN A 203 -25.54 9.09 10.88
CA ASN A 203 -25.06 9.40 12.24
C ASN A 203 -23.53 9.60 12.26
N ASP A 204 -23.11 10.85 12.44
CA ASP A 204 -21.71 11.21 12.69
C ASP A 204 -21.30 10.77 14.11
N ILE A 205 -20.73 9.56 14.21
CA ILE A 205 -20.28 8.95 15.47
C ILE A 205 -19.38 9.87 16.30
N TYR A 206 -18.58 10.70 15.62
CA TYR A 206 -17.62 11.59 16.25
C TYR A 206 -18.27 12.83 16.85
N ALA A 207 -19.39 13.30 16.27
CA ALA A 207 -20.19 14.36 16.86
C ALA A 207 -20.89 13.90 18.15
N GLY A 208 -21.47 12.69 18.15
CA GLY A 208 -22.11 12.11 19.34
C GLY A 208 -21.11 11.87 20.48
N LEU A 209 -19.93 11.32 20.17
CA LEU A 209 -18.87 11.12 21.16
C LEU A 209 -18.36 12.45 21.76
N THR A 210 -18.17 13.49 20.95
CA THR A 210 -17.78 14.81 21.49
C THR A 210 -18.79 15.34 22.52
N GLN A 211 -20.09 15.14 22.31
CA GLN A 211 -21.11 15.54 23.31
C GLN A 211 -21.00 14.71 24.60
N GLN A 212 -20.73 13.41 24.50
CA GLN A 212 -20.53 12.56 25.68
C GLN A 212 -19.27 12.93 26.47
N LEU A 213 -18.18 13.30 25.80
CA LEU A 213 -16.96 13.77 26.47
C LEU A 213 -17.21 15.04 27.29
N LEU A 214 -17.95 16.02 26.74
CA LEU A 214 -18.37 17.23 27.46
C LEU A 214 -19.21 16.89 28.71
N ILE A 215 -20.20 16.02 28.58
CA ILE A 215 -21.11 15.64 29.68
C ILE A 215 -20.33 14.94 30.81
N ASN A 216 -19.41 14.05 30.44
CA ASN A 216 -18.64 13.25 31.40
C ASN A 216 -17.41 13.97 31.97
N LYS A 217 -17.10 15.18 31.50
CA LYS A 217 -15.85 15.91 31.78
C LYS A 217 -14.58 15.08 31.53
N ASN A 218 -14.63 14.17 30.56
CA ASN A 218 -13.47 13.38 30.17
C ASN A 218 -12.70 14.15 29.09
N CYS A 219 -11.81 15.01 29.55
CA CYS A 219 -11.32 16.18 28.81
C CYS A 219 -9.80 16.15 28.54
N GLU A 220 -9.05 15.15 29.00
CA GLU A 220 -7.60 15.06 28.80
C GLU A 220 -7.19 13.69 28.24
N PHE A 221 -6.46 13.71 27.12
CA PHE A 221 -6.11 12.52 26.36
C PHE A 221 -4.60 12.36 26.13
N ASP A 222 -4.06 11.22 26.54
CA ASP A 222 -2.73 10.73 26.16
C ASP A 222 -2.86 9.54 25.19
N ALA A 223 -1.74 9.02 24.67
CA ALA A 223 -1.75 7.89 23.74
C ALA A 223 -2.38 6.60 24.31
N ASN A 224 -2.36 6.39 25.63
CA ASN A 224 -2.88 5.20 26.28
C ASN A 224 -4.39 5.32 26.52
N ASN A 225 -4.83 6.39 27.17
CA ASN A 225 -6.24 6.58 27.52
C ASN A 225 -7.09 6.87 26.26
N PHE A 226 -6.52 7.48 25.21
CA PHE A 226 -7.21 7.69 23.94
C PHE A 226 -7.34 6.38 23.16
N ARG A 227 -6.33 5.50 23.20
CA ARG A 227 -6.42 4.14 22.65
C ARG A 227 -7.45 3.30 23.41
N GLN A 228 -7.56 3.45 24.73
CA GLN A 228 -8.60 2.81 25.53
C GLN A 228 -10.00 3.32 25.16
N LEU A 229 -10.20 4.63 25.04
CA LEU A 229 -11.46 5.23 24.55
C LEU A 229 -11.82 4.66 23.16
N CYS A 230 -10.87 4.65 22.22
CA CYS A 230 -11.08 4.11 20.87
C CYS A 230 -11.42 2.62 20.88
N THR A 231 -10.90 1.84 21.82
CA THR A 231 -11.26 0.42 22.00
C THR A 231 -12.68 0.27 22.57
N ILE A 232 -13.03 1.01 23.63
CA ILE A 232 -14.34 0.96 24.30
C ILE A 232 -15.47 1.37 23.34
N GLU A 233 -15.27 2.48 22.62
CA GLU A 233 -16.22 3.03 21.65
C GLU A 233 -16.19 2.31 20.28
N LYS A 234 -15.37 1.25 20.18
CA LYS A 234 -15.19 0.40 18.99
C LYS A 234 -14.84 1.20 17.73
N LEU A 235 -14.00 2.23 17.90
CA LEU A 235 -13.59 3.14 16.85
C LEU A 235 -12.51 2.57 15.92
N PHE A 236 -11.73 1.59 16.34
CA PHE A 236 -10.78 0.93 15.43
C PHE A 236 -11.53 0.25 14.29
N ALA A 237 -11.09 0.53 13.06
CA ALA A 237 -11.55 -0.19 11.89
C ALA A 237 -11.16 -1.68 12.01
N PRO A 238 -11.98 -2.61 11.50
CA PRO A 238 -11.53 -3.99 11.35
C PRO A 238 -10.27 -3.99 10.47
N ILE A 239 -9.29 -4.83 10.81
CA ILE A 239 -8.07 -5.00 10.01
C ILE A 239 -8.51 -5.48 8.62
N GLN A 240 -8.45 -4.57 7.65
CA GLN A 240 -8.72 -4.90 6.26
C GLN A 240 -7.45 -5.57 5.73
N GLU A 241 -7.49 -6.90 5.59
CA GLU A 241 -6.37 -7.66 5.04
C GLU A 241 -5.96 -7.04 3.69
N ALA A 242 -4.67 -6.71 3.56
CA ALA A 242 -4.14 -6.12 2.34
C ALA A 242 -4.37 -7.10 1.19
N LYS A 243 -5.23 -6.75 0.23
CA LYS A 243 -5.55 -7.60 -0.92
C LYS A 243 -4.24 -7.94 -1.65
N ILE A 244 -3.91 -9.23 -1.70
CA ILE A 244 -2.76 -9.73 -2.45
C ILE A 244 -2.98 -9.37 -3.93
N PRO A 245 -2.09 -8.56 -4.56
CA PRO A 245 -2.24 -8.21 -5.96
C PRO A 245 -2.05 -9.44 -6.86
N ILE A 246 -2.77 -9.45 -7.97
CA ILE A 246 -2.80 -10.57 -8.90
C ILE A 246 -2.05 -10.20 -10.18
N LEU A 247 -1.05 -11.02 -10.48
CA LEU A 247 -0.34 -11.08 -11.74
C LEU A 247 -0.96 -12.18 -12.63
N ALA A 248 -0.91 -12.04 -13.95
CA ALA A 248 -1.30 -13.14 -14.83
C ALA A 248 -0.47 -13.28 -16.11
N VAL A 249 -0.43 -14.50 -16.64
CA VAL A 249 0.15 -14.86 -17.94
C VAL A 249 -0.92 -15.58 -18.75
N ARG A 250 -1.30 -15.03 -19.91
CA ARG A 250 -2.34 -15.58 -20.80
C ARG A 250 -1.80 -15.85 -22.20
N SER A 251 -2.08 -17.04 -22.75
CA SER A 251 -1.71 -17.38 -24.14
C SER A 251 -2.86 -17.88 -25.01
N PHE A 252 -4.05 -18.07 -24.44
CA PHE A 252 -5.29 -18.37 -25.17
C PHE A 252 -6.47 -17.89 -24.31
N TYR A 253 -7.66 -17.77 -24.91
CA TYR A 253 -8.86 -17.38 -24.18
C TYR A 253 -9.72 -18.59 -23.80
N ARG A 254 -10.29 -18.59 -22.59
CA ARG A 254 -11.34 -19.52 -22.15
C ARG A 254 -12.64 -18.74 -21.96
N ALA A 255 -13.75 -19.23 -22.51
CA ALA A 255 -15.02 -18.47 -22.63
C ALA A 255 -15.70 -18.04 -21.32
N ALA A 256 -15.17 -18.43 -20.15
CA ALA A 256 -15.66 -18.06 -18.83
C ALA A 256 -14.64 -17.28 -17.99
N GLU A 257 -13.57 -16.77 -18.62
CA GLU A 257 -12.44 -16.07 -17.98
C GLU A 257 -12.51 -14.56 -18.25
N SER A 258 -12.13 -13.75 -17.26
CA SER A 258 -11.95 -12.30 -17.45
C SER A 258 -10.71 -11.82 -16.71
N ILE A 259 -9.54 -12.18 -17.23
CA ILE A 259 -8.23 -11.84 -16.64
C ILE A 259 -8.05 -10.33 -16.45
N GLU A 260 -8.69 -9.52 -17.29
CA GLU A 260 -8.73 -8.06 -17.23
C GLU A 260 -9.46 -7.50 -15.99
N LEU A 261 -10.33 -8.31 -15.37
CA LEU A 261 -11.04 -8.00 -14.12
C LEU A 261 -10.41 -8.74 -12.92
N GLU A 262 -9.77 -9.89 -13.17
CA GLU A 262 -9.13 -10.72 -12.14
C GLU A 262 -7.72 -10.24 -11.75
N ALA A 263 -6.93 -9.68 -12.69
CA ALA A 263 -5.52 -9.36 -12.50
C ALA A 263 -5.20 -7.86 -12.51
N ASP A 264 -4.42 -7.40 -11.51
CA ASP A 264 -3.89 -6.03 -11.44
C ASP A 264 -2.80 -5.77 -12.51
N ARG A 265 -2.12 -6.83 -12.95
CA ARG A 265 -1.11 -6.82 -14.03
C ARG A 265 -1.15 -8.12 -14.81
N PHE A 266 -1.01 -8.07 -16.13
CA PHE A 266 -0.88 -9.29 -16.93
C PHE A 266 -0.03 -9.09 -18.19
N ILE A 267 0.47 -10.21 -18.73
CA ILE A 267 0.99 -10.32 -20.09
C ILE A 267 0.07 -11.25 -20.89
N CYS A 268 -0.33 -10.79 -22.07
CA CYS A 268 -1.19 -11.54 -22.97
C CYS A 268 -0.50 -11.73 -24.32
N VAL A 269 -0.31 -12.99 -24.71
CA VAL A 269 0.28 -13.38 -26.01
C VAL A 269 -0.71 -14.14 -26.89
N ASP A 270 -2.01 -14.11 -26.55
CA ASP A 270 -3.11 -14.73 -27.31
C ASP A 270 -3.13 -14.30 -28.80
N SER A 271 -2.71 -13.06 -29.09
CA SER A 271 -2.58 -12.54 -30.45
C SER A 271 -1.67 -13.38 -31.37
N GLN A 272 -0.83 -14.26 -30.81
CA GLN A 272 0.05 -15.19 -31.52
C GLN A 272 -0.60 -16.56 -31.81
N PHE A 273 -1.83 -16.79 -31.33
CA PHE A 273 -2.54 -18.07 -31.39
C PHE A 273 -3.94 -17.94 -32.03
N HIS A 274 -4.42 -19.04 -32.61
CA HIS A 274 -5.83 -19.30 -32.91
C HIS A 274 -6.32 -20.37 -31.94
N GLY A 275 -7.09 -19.98 -30.93
CA GLY A 275 -7.37 -20.87 -29.80
C GLY A 275 -6.07 -21.23 -29.09
N ARG A 276 -5.73 -22.53 -29.04
CA ARG A 276 -4.44 -23.02 -28.51
C ARG A 276 -3.34 -23.15 -29.58
N HIS A 277 -3.70 -23.08 -30.86
CA HIS A 277 -2.80 -23.35 -31.96
C HIS A 277 -1.99 -22.13 -32.35
N LEU A 278 -0.68 -22.26 -32.51
CA LEU A 278 0.16 -21.15 -32.98
C LEU A 278 -0.22 -20.74 -34.42
N LYS A 279 -0.21 -19.43 -34.68
CA LYS A 279 -0.42 -18.85 -36.02
C LYS A 279 0.75 -19.15 -36.94
N GLU A 280 0.48 -19.30 -38.24
CA GLU A 280 1.52 -19.53 -39.28
C GLU A 280 2.57 -18.40 -39.33
N SER A 281 2.17 -17.16 -38.98
CA SER A 281 3.06 -16.00 -38.90
C SER A 281 3.88 -15.92 -37.60
N SER A 282 3.65 -16.81 -36.64
CA SER A 282 4.18 -16.75 -35.28
C SER A 282 5.09 -17.94 -35.00
N ASN A 283 6.02 -17.79 -34.05
CA ASN A 283 6.92 -18.86 -33.63
C ASN A 283 7.07 -18.87 -32.10
N TRP A 284 7.22 -20.06 -31.52
CA TRP A 284 7.28 -20.27 -30.07
C TRP A 284 8.42 -19.50 -29.39
N THR A 285 9.58 -19.36 -30.05
CA THR A 285 10.71 -18.57 -29.54
C THR A 285 10.35 -17.09 -29.39
N GLY A 286 9.60 -16.51 -30.34
CA GLY A 286 9.11 -15.14 -30.28
C GLY A 286 8.00 -14.93 -29.24
N VAL A 287 7.17 -15.95 -28.99
CA VAL A 287 6.21 -15.95 -27.86
C VAL A 287 6.96 -15.96 -26.52
N ALA A 288 7.95 -16.84 -26.37
CA ALA A 288 8.80 -16.91 -25.19
C ALA A 288 9.58 -15.62 -24.96
N GLY A 289 10.05 -14.96 -26.04
CA GLY A 289 10.69 -13.64 -25.99
C GLY A 289 9.80 -12.59 -25.33
N GLN A 290 8.54 -12.44 -25.78
CA GLN A 290 7.60 -11.47 -25.20
C GLN A 290 7.36 -11.69 -23.69
N VAL A 291 7.30 -12.95 -23.24
CA VAL A 291 7.15 -13.27 -21.81
C VAL A 291 8.43 -12.95 -21.04
N LYS A 292 9.62 -13.25 -21.58
CA LYS A 292 10.92 -12.87 -20.98
C LYS A 292 11.07 -11.36 -20.87
N ASP A 293 10.77 -10.62 -21.94
CA ASP A 293 10.87 -9.17 -21.99
C ASP A 293 9.94 -8.52 -20.95
N TYR A 294 8.72 -9.04 -20.80
CA TYR A 294 7.79 -8.59 -19.76
C TYR A 294 8.37 -8.76 -18.34
N PHE A 295 8.95 -9.93 -18.02
CA PHE A 295 9.58 -10.17 -16.72
C PHE A 295 10.96 -9.51 -16.55
N ALA A 296 11.58 -9.03 -17.63
CA ALA A 296 12.80 -8.23 -17.57
C ALA A 296 12.53 -6.74 -17.22
N GLN A 297 11.30 -6.25 -17.41
CA GLN A 297 10.94 -4.84 -17.18
C GLN A 297 11.25 -4.38 -15.73
N PRO A 298 12.00 -3.28 -15.54
CA PRO A 298 12.35 -2.78 -14.20
C PRO A 298 11.15 -2.50 -13.30
N GLN A 299 10.08 -1.93 -13.84
CA GLN A 299 8.83 -1.65 -13.12
C GLN A 299 8.12 -2.93 -12.63
N ILE A 300 8.16 -4.01 -13.41
CA ILE A 300 7.58 -5.31 -13.02
C ILE A 300 8.45 -5.92 -11.93
N ARG A 301 9.77 -6.00 -12.13
CA ARG A 301 10.72 -6.51 -11.12
C ARG A 301 10.70 -5.73 -9.80
N HIS A 302 10.52 -4.42 -9.85
CA HIS A 302 10.39 -3.61 -8.63
C HIS A 302 9.11 -3.97 -7.87
N ALA A 303 7.95 -4.00 -8.56
CA ALA A 303 6.66 -4.31 -7.95
C ALA A 303 6.65 -5.71 -7.31
N LEU A 304 7.08 -6.75 -8.04
CA LEU A 304 7.09 -8.15 -7.58
C LEU A 304 8.05 -8.43 -6.40
N ARG A 305 8.89 -7.45 -6.02
CA ARG A 305 9.79 -7.51 -4.86
C ARG A 305 9.32 -6.70 -3.65
N GLN A 306 8.31 -5.82 -3.80
CA GLN A 306 7.78 -5.04 -2.67
C GLN A 306 6.84 -5.85 -1.77
N GLN A 307 6.13 -6.83 -2.34
CA GLN A 307 5.07 -7.57 -1.65
C GLN A 307 4.77 -8.91 -2.34
N GLU A 308 4.06 -9.78 -1.63
CA GLU A 308 3.52 -11.04 -2.17
C GLU A 308 2.52 -10.79 -3.31
N HIS A 309 2.56 -11.61 -4.35
CA HIS A 309 1.61 -11.59 -5.47
C HIS A 309 1.04 -12.99 -5.74
N GLY A 310 -0.24 -13.04 -6.10
CA GLY A 310 -0.85 -14.22 -6.71
C GLY A 310 -0.61 -14.26 -8.21
N LEU A 311 -0.55 -15.46 -8.80
CA LEU A 311 -0.26 -15.65 -10.23
C LEU A 311 -1.30 -16.55 -10.91
N LEU A 312 -2.03 -16.00 -11.88
CA LEU A 312 -2.91 -16.75 -12.78
C LEU A 312 -2.13 -17.24 -14.01
N LEU A 313 -2.25 -18.53 -14.34
CA LEU A 313 -1.51 -19.21 -15.41
C LEU A 313 -2.48 -19.78 -16.46
N GLU A 314 -3.17 -18.88 -17.18
CA GLU A 314 -4.11 -19.21 -18.25
C GLU A 314 -3.36 -19.36 -19.59
N CYS A 315 -2.36 -20.24 -19.57
CA CYS A 315 -1.37 -20.37 -20.63
C CYS A 315 -0.99 -21.83 -20.92
N HIS A 316 -0.21 -22.02 -21.98
CA HIS A 316 0.45 -23.27 -22.32
C HIS A 316 1.45 -23.72 -21.25
N GLY A 317 1.65 -25.02 -21.08
CA GLY A 317 2.46 -25.56 -19.98
C GLY A 317 3.90 -25.06 -20.03
N SER A 318 4.45 -24.95 -21.23
CA SER A 318 5.77 -24.40 -21.52
C SER A 318 5.93 -22.93 -21.08
N LEU A 319 4.83 -22.16 -21.06
CA LEU A 319 4.76 -20.76 -20.59
C LEU A 319 4.39 -20.63 -19.10
N ALA A 320 3.98 -21.72 -18.44
CA ALA A 320 3.88 -21.81 -16.98
C ALA A 320 5.23 -22.21 -16.34
N LEU A 321 5.91 -23.19 -16.94
CA LEU A 321 7.37 -23.16 -17.08
C LEU A 321 7.78 -21.86 -17.81
N LEU A 322 9.07 -21.52 -17.94
CA LEU A 322 9.49 -20.16 -18.35
C LEU A 322 9.07 -19.02 -17.38
N THR A 323 7.80 -18.83 -17.06
CA THR A 323 7.35 -17.86 -16.05
C THR A 323 8.00 -18.14 -14.69
N GLY A 324 8.01 -19.41 -14.24
CA GLY A 324 8.79 -19.81 -13.07
C GLY A 324 10.30 -19.66 -13.24
N TYR A 325 10.82 -19.77 -14.47
CA TYR A 325 12.25 -19.66 -14.79
C TYR A 325 12.76 -18.20 -14.76
N GLU A 326 11.92 -17.24 -15.14
CA GLU A 326 12.21 -15.81 -14.99
C GLU A 326 11.93 -15.31 -13.56
N LEU A 327 11.05 -16.00 -12.81
CA LEU A 327 10.76 -15.78 -11.40
C LEU A 327 11.42 -16.84 -10.48
N SER A 328 12.67 -17.22 -10.76
CA SER A 328 13.42 -18.18 -9.94
C SER A 328 13.62 -17.68 -8.51
N PHE A 329 13.96 -18.56 -7.57
CA PHE A 329 14.16 -18.16 -6.16
C PHE A 329 15.23 -17.07 -5.99
N ASN A 330 16.22 -17.03 -6.90
CA ASN A 330 17.26 -15.99 -6.92
C ASN A 330 16.78 -14.64 -7.48
N SER A 331 15.57 -14.55 -8.02
CA SER A 331 14.98 -13.29 -8.50
C SER A 331 14.60 -12.33 -7.35
N GLY A 332 14.41 -12.85 -6.14
CA GLY A 332 13.90 -12.10 -4.98
C GLY A 332 12.41 -11.75 -5.04
N CYS A 333 11.67 -12.24 -6.04
CA CYS A 333 10.24 -11.99 -6.20
C CYS A 333 9.41 -12.98 -5.37
N THR A 334 8.38 -12.51 -4.67
CA THR A 334 7.46 -13.34 -3.87
C THR A 334 6.15 -13.56 -4.62
N VAL A 335 6.11 -14.59 -5.47
CA VAL A 335 4.99 -14.88 -6.37
C VAL A 335 4.58 -16.35 -6.24
N TYR A 336 3.27 -16.61 -6.07
CA TYR A 336 2.72 -17.96 -5.93
C TYR A 336 1.52 -18.19 -6.88
N PRO A 337 1.38 -19.37 -7.49
CA PRO A 337 0.27 -19.64 -8.41
C PRO A 337 -1.08 -19.68 -7.68
N ILE A 338 -2.14 -19.24 -8.34
CA ILE A 338 -3.53 -19.37 -7.88
C ILE A 338 -4.15 -20.59 -8.59
N GLN A 339 -4.58 -21.58 -7.81
CA GLN A 339 -5.17 -22.80 -8.36
C GLN A 339 -6.70 -22.70 -8.47
N LYS A 340 -7.21 -22.83 -9.69
CA LYS A 340 -8.64 -23.01 -10.00
C LYS A 340 -9.08 -24.47 -9.79
N PRO A 341 -10.35 -24.74 -9.43
CA PRO A 341 -11.48 -23.80 -9.34
C PRO A 341 -11.62 -23.04 -8.01
N GLN A 342 -10.94 -23.43 -6.93
CA GLN A 342 -11.13 -22.82 -5.60
C GLN A 342 -10.46 -21.44 -5.45
N ASN A 343 -9.68 -20.99 -6.44
CA ASN A 343 -8.89 -19.74 -6.41
C ASN A 343 -7.98 -19.64 -5.17
N VAL A 344 -7.39 -20.77 -4.76
CA VAL A 344 -6.50 -20.84 -3.60
C VAL A 344 -5.08 -20.47 -4.02
N LEU A 345 -4.47 -19.54 -3.29
CA LEU A 345 -3.05 -19.23 -3.43
C LEU A 345 -2.21 -20.43 -2.97
N TRP A 346 -1.50 -21.07 -3.90
CA TRP A 346 -0.62 -22.20 -3.63
C TRP A 346 0.73 -21.74 -3.06
N LYS A 347 0.69 -21.10 -1.89
CA LYS A 347 1.88 -20.71 -1.14
C LYS A 347 2.44 -21.91 -0.36
N PRO A 348 3.70 -22.33 -0.59
CA PRO A 348 4.30 -23.43 0.18
C PRO A 348 4.44 -23.05 1.66
N ALA A 349 3.87 -23.87 2.54
CA ALA A 349 4.09 -23.82 3.98
C ALA A 349 5.40 -24.55 4.37
N ASN A 350 6.03 -24.10 5.46
CA ASN A 350 7.15 -24.79 6.12
C ASN A 350 6.67 -26.10 6.77
N LYS A 351 6.61 -27.18 5.99
CA LYS A 351 6.41 -28.56 6.45
C LYS A 351 7.71 -29.37 6.30
N SER A 352 7.79 -30.49 7.01
CA SER A 352 8.89 -31.48 6.90
C SER A 352 9.09 -31.96 5.46
N PRO A 353 10.31 -32.44 5.09
CA PRO A 353 10.56 -32.94 3.74
C PRO A 353 9.76 -34.22 3.46
N GLU A 354 8.89 -34.16 2.46
CA GLU A 354 8.37 -35.34 1.77
C GLU A 354 9.45 -35.86 0.79
N SER A 355 9.47 -37.18 0.56
CA SER A 355 10.44 -37.85 -0.30
C SER A 355 9.83 -39.08 -0.96
N ASN A 356 10.32 -39.42 -2.16
CA ASN A 356 9.74 -40.46 -3.03
C ASN A 356 8.33 -40.05 -3.48
N LEU A 357 8.25 -38.86 -4.09
CA LEU A 357 7.04 -38.32 -4.70
C LEU A 357 6.85 -38.83 -6.14
N TRP A 358 7.89 -39.42 -6.74
CA TRP A 358 7.88 -39.93 -8.11
C TRP A 358 8.24 -41.41 -8.21
N VAL A 359 7.46 -42.15 -9.01
CA VAL A 359 7.80 -43.48 -9.53
C VAL A 359 8.42 -43.32 -10.90
N LYS A 360 9.60 -43.94 -11.11
CA LYS A 360 10.31 -43.94 -12.38
C LYS A 360 10.05 -45.23 -13.14
N HIS A 361 9.58 -45.12 -14.39
CA HIS A 361 9.43 -46.23 -15.33
C HIS A 361 10.29 -45.97 -16.57
N GLU A 362 11.18 -46.90 -16.90
CA GLU A 362 11.96 -46.86 -18.14
C GLU A 362 11.19 -47.63 -19.23
N ILE A 363 10.84 -46.94 -20.32
CA ILE A 363 10.04 -47.49 -21.42
C ILE A 363 10.95 -47.98 -22.54
N ASN A 364 12.02 -47.21 -22.81
CA ASN A 364 13.04 -47.59 -23.77
C ASN A 364 14.43 -47.31 -23.18
N ALA A 365 15.21 -48.38 -23.02
CA ALA A 365 16.59 -48.33 -22.53
C ALA A 365 17.63 -48.38 -23.65
N SER A 366 17.24 -48.52 -24.92
CA SER A 366 18.17 -48.64 -26.05
C SER A 366 18.38 -47.32 -26.79
N SER A 367 19.57 -46.73 -26.64
CA SER A 367 20.45 -46.34 -27.76
C SER A 367 21.72 -45.65 -27.23
N ASN A 368 22.75 -45.55 -28.09
CA ASN A 368 23.99 -44.79 -27.86
C ASN A 368 23.80 -43.26 -27.79
N ASN A 369 22.58 -42.76 -27.60
CA ASN A 369 22.27 -41.34 -27.71
C ASN A 369 22.52 -40.62 -26.38
N GLU A 370 23.13 -39.44 -26.44
CA GLU A 370 23.44 -38.64 -25.26
C GLU A 370 22.17 -38.04 -24.63
N GLU A 371 21.17 -37.66 -25.44
CA GLU A 371 19.93 -37.01 -25.01
C GLU A 371 18.84 -38.02 -24.60
N CYS A 372 17.94 -37.61 -23.69
CA CYS A 372 16.81 -38.45 -23.23
C CYS A 372 15.48 -37.70 -23.25
N ALA A 373 14.39 -38.47 -23.37
CA ALA A 373 13.03 -37.98 -23.23
C ALA A 373 12.46 -38.30 -21.84
N VAL A 374 11.92 -37.28 -21.17
CA VAL A 374 11.25 -37.40 -19.88
C VAL A 374 9.78 -37.06 -20.06
N VAL A 375 8.93 -37.97 -19.60
CA VAL A 375 7.48 -37.89 -19.67
C VAL A 375 6.94 -37.67 -18.26
N LEU A 376 6.17 -36.60 -18.03
CA LEU A 376 5.55 -36.29 -16.75
C LEU A 376 4.05 -36.61 -16.80
N SER A 377 3.67 -37.76 -16.27
CA SER A 377 2.30 -38.29 -16.29
C SER A 377 1.58 -37.99 -14.97
N VAL A 378 1.22 -36.73 -14.73
CA VAL A 378 0.64 -36.26 -13.45
C VAL A 378 -0.89 -36.20 -13.50
N THR A 379 -1.49 -35.59 -14.54
CA THR A 379 -2.97 -35.50 -14.63
C THR A 379 -3.60 -36.72 -15.31
N HIS A 380 -2.86 -37.34 -16.23
CA HIS A 380 -3.16 -38.61 -16.90
C HIS A 380 -1.85 -39.20 -17.46
N ASP A 381 -1.86 -40.48 -17.81
CA ASP A 381 -0.73 -41.12 -18.51
C ASP A 381 -0.66 -40.66 -19.96
N ILE A 382 0.53 -40.23 -20.38
CA ILE A 382 0.85 -39.76 -21.75
C ILE A 382 2.02 -40.55 -22.36
N ALA A 383 2.47 -41.63 -21.71
CA ALA A 383 3.59 -42.44 -22.18
C ALA A 383 3.39 -42.98 -23.61
N GLY A 384 2.19 -43.49 -23.92
CA GLY A 384 1.86 -44.03 -25.24
C GLY A 384 1.96 -42.97 -26.34
N ASP A 385 1.44 -41.77 -26.09
CA ASP A 385 1.42 -40.68 -27.07
C ASP A 385 2.83 -40.15 -27.36
N VAL A 386 3.69 -40.06 -26.35
CA VAL A 386 5.10 -39.69 -26.54
C VAL A 386 5.88 -40.77 -27.29
N VAL A 387 5.65 -42.05 -27.00
CA VAL A 387 6.25 -43.16 -27.76
C VAL A 387 5.83 -43.11 -29.24
N ASN A 388 4.56 -42.86 -29.51
CA ASN A 388 4.03 -42.70 -30.87
C ASN A 388 4.65 -41.50 -31.60
N TYR A 389 4.81 -40.36 -30.90
CA TYR A 389 5.41 -39.14 -31.47
C TYR A 389 6.90 -39.29 -31.79
N LEU A 390 7.69 -39.84 -30.87
CA LEU A 390 9.14 -40.00 -31.06
C LEU A 390 9.47 -41.14 -32.03
N GLY A 391 8.71 -42.23 -31.96
CA GLY A 391 9.06 -43.53 -32.55
C GLY A 391 10.01 -44.31 -31.64
N LEU A 392 9.87 -45.64 -31.62
CA LEU A 392 10.50 -46.57 -30.67
C LEU A 392 12.05 -46.66 -30.73
N GLU A 393 12.74 -45.94 -31.61
CA GLU A 393 14.19 -46.13 -31.86
C GLU A 393 15.06 -44.89 -31.61
N LYS A 394 14.50 -43.73 -31.23
CA LYS A 394 15.24 -42.45 -31.29
C LYS A 394 15.85 -41.94 -29.99
N LEU A 395 15.26 -42.21 -28.82
CA LEU A 395 15.72 -41.68 -27.53
C LEU A 395 15.46 -42.69 -26.41
N SER A 396 16.23 -42.61 -25.32
CA SER A 396 15.84 -43.26 -24.07
C SER A 396 14.61 -42.54 -23.50
N ILE A 397 13.61 -43.28 -23.01
CA ILE A 397 12.33 -42.74 -22.56
C ILE A 397 12.10 -43.12 -21.10
N VAL A 398 11.94 -42.10 -20.25
CA VAL A 398 11.65 -42.22 -18.82
C VAL A 398 10.31 -41.58 -18.50
N ASN A 399 9.33 -42.38 -18.07
CA ASN A 399 8.05 -41.89 -17.55
C ASN A 399 8.14 -41.70 -16.03
N LEU A 400 7.74 -40.53 -15.55
CA LEU A 400 7.67 -40.16 -14.15
C LEU A 400 6.20 -39.96 -13.77
N ILE A 401 5.74 -40.80 -12.85
CA ILE A 401 4.35 -40.83 -12.35
C ILE A 401 4.39 -40.45 -10.87
N PRO A 402 3.44 -39.65 -10.34
CA PRO A 402 3.34 -39.40 -8.90
C PRO A 402 3.15 -40.70 -8.12
N THR A 403 3.69 -40.82 -6.91
CA THR A 403 3.46 -42.01 -6.05
C THR A 403 2.00 -42.17 -5.59
N SER A 404 1.22 -41.10 -5.67
CA SER A 404 -0.25 -41.10 -5.51
C SER A 404 -1.01 -41.61 -6.76
N GLY A 405 -0.32 -41.90 -7.86
CA GLY A 405 -0.91 -42.16 -9.18
C GLY A 405 -1.22 -40.86 -9.95
N PHE A 406 -1.73 -41.00 -11.17
CA PHE A 406 -2.17 -39.87 -11.99
C PHE A 406 -3.62 -39.46 -11.68
N GLY A 407 -3.93 -38.17 -11.87
CA GLY A 407 -5.29 -37.65 -11.78
C GLY A 407 -5.38 -36.22 -11.23
N HIS A 408 -6.59 -35.67 -11.15
CA HIS A 408 -6.83 -34.33 -10.60
C HIS A 408 -6.41 -34.16 -9.14
N GLY A 409 -6.36 -35.25 -8.35
CA GLY A 409 -5.90 -35.26 -6.96
C GLY A 409 -4.41 -35.58 -6.77
N ALA A 410 -3.65 -35.80 -7.85
CA ALA A 410 -2.25 -36.20 -7.76
C ALA A 410 -1.36 -35.13 -7.10
N VAL A 411 -1.72 -33.86 -7.23
CA VAL A 411 -1.11 -32.70 -6.54
C VAL A 411 -2.14 -32.10 -5.60
N SER A 412 -1.84 -32.08 -4.30
CA SER A 412 -2.84 -31.79 -3.24
C SER A 412 -2.87 -30.34 -2.77
N ASP A 413 -1.70 -29.72 -2.59
CA ASP A 413 -1.56 -28.32 -2.17
C ASP A 413 -0.26 -27.69 -2.73
N GLY A 414 -0.06 -26.40 -2.47
CA GLY A 414 1.14 -25.67 -2.92
C GLY A 414 2.45 -26.16 -2.31
N THR A 415 2.45 -26.73 -1.09
CA THR A 415 3.65 -27.37 -0.51
C THR A 415 3.99 -28.65 -1.27
N HIS A 416 2.99 -29.50 -1.54
CA HIS A 416 3.19 -30.75 -2.28
C HIS A 416 3.66 -30.44 -3.71
N ALA A 417 3.04 -29.48 -4.41
CA ALA A 417 3.49 -29.04 -5.74
C ALA A 417 4.95 -28.56 -5.75
N TYR A 418 5.35 -27.74 -4.76
CA TYR A 418 6.73 -27.31 -4.58
C TYR A 418 7.69 -28.48 -4.33
N LYS A 419 7.31 -29.43 -3.46
CA LYS A 419 8.15 -30.61 -3.13
C LYS A 419 8.29 -31.56 -4.31
N MET A 420 7.23 -31.78 -5.09
CA MET A 420 7.30 -32.54 -6.33
C MET A 420 8.27 -31.90 -7.33
N ALA A 421 8.25 -30.56 -7.48
CA ALA A 421 9.19 -29.83 -8.32
C ALA A 421 10.65 -29.91 -7.81
N GLU A 422 10.87 -29.83 -6.50
CA GLU A 422 12.19 -29.97 -5.86
C GLU A 422 12.78 -31.38 -6.05
N GLU A 423 11.96 -32.43 -5.98
CA GLU A 423 12.39 -33.79 -6.30
C GLU A 423 12.60 -34.00 -7.79
N LEU A 424 11.69 -33.48 -8.63
CA LEU A 424 11.78 -33.59 -10.08
C LEU A 424 13.03 -32.91 -10.64
N SER A 425 13.39 -31.71 -10.18
CA SER A 425 14.62 -31.04 -10.62
C SER A 425 15.88 -31.85 -10.30
N ARG A 426 15.91 -32.59 -9.17
CA ARG A 426 16.98 -33.54 -8.83
C ARG A 426 16.98 -34.76 -9.74
N ILE A 427 15.80 -35.32 -10.04
CA ILE A 427 15.64 -36.46 -10.97
C ILE A 427 16.13 -36.07 -12.37
N LEU A 428 15.65 -34.95 -12.93
CA LEU A 428 16.08 -34.43 -14.23
C LEU A 428 17.61 -34.23 -14.28
N LYS A 429 18.21 -33.69 -13.21
CA LYS A 429 19.67 -33.57 -13.10
C LYS A 429 20.38 -34.93 -13.08
N SER A 430 19.83 -35.96 -12.45
CA SER A 430 20.42 -37.31 -12.41
C SER A 430 20.25 -38.12 -13.70
N LEU A 431 19.21 -37.83 -14.50
CA LEU A 431 18.97 -38.48 -15.80
C LEU A 431 19.87 -37.93 -16.92
N ARG A 432 20.63 -36.86 -16.64
CA ARG A 432 21.45 -36.14 -17.62
C ARG A 432 22.91 -36.63 -17.61
N PRO A 433 23.43 -37.22 -18.70
CA PRO A 433 24.82 -37.69 -18.77
C PRO A 433 25.90 -36.60 -18.65
N GLY A 434 25.67 -35.40 -19.22
CA GLY A 434 26.61 -34.28 -19.16
C GLY A 434 25.90 -32.92 -19.03
N PRO A 435 26.55 -31.88 -18.46
CA PRO A 435 25.86 -30.63 -18.04
C PRO A 435 25.19 -29.85 -19.19
N THR A 436 25.63 -30.07 -20.43
CA THR A 436 25.09 -29.45 -21.65
C THR A 436 24.07 -30.31 -22.38
N THR A 437 23.87 -31.56 -21.97
CA THR A 437 22.94 -32.50 -22.63
C THR A 437 21.50 -32.06 -22.44
N LYS A 438 20.71 -32.13 -23.52
CA LYS A 438 19.30 -31.73 -23.51
C LYS A 438 18.41 -32.83 -22.96
N ILE A 439 17.34 -32.42 -22.29
CA ILE A 439 16.21 -33.30 -21.97
C ILE A 439 14.99 -32.84 -22.76
N HIS A 440 14.33 -33.77 -23.42
CA HIS A 440 13.07 -33.55 -24.12
C HIS A 440 11.92 -33.79 -23.14
N LEU A 441 11.27 -32.72 -22.69
CA LEU A 441 10.29 -32.76 -21.61
C LEU A 441 8.85 -32.70 -22.16
N PHE A 442 8.13 -33.81 -22.00
CA PHE A 442 6.72 -33.96 -22.36
C PHE A 442 5.87 -33.97 -21.09
N VAL A 443 4.79 -33.19 -21.04
CA VAL A 443 4.12 -32.91 -19.76
C VAL A 443 2.60 -33.00 -19.83
N SER A 444 2.04 -33.75 -18.87
CA SER A 444 0.63 -33.77 -18.47
C SER A 444 0.55 -33.40 -16.98
N ALA A 445 0.61 -32.10 -16.65
CA ALA A 445 0.68 -31.61 -15.27
C ALA A 445 -0.07 -30.27 -15.08
N PRO A 446 -0.47 -29.92 -13.84
CA PRO A 446 -0.98 -28.58 -13.55
C PRO A 446 0.09 -27.51 -13.81
N ASN A 447 -0.32 -26.37 -14.41
CA ASN A 447 0.57 -25.23 -14.64
C ASN A 447 1.28 -24.75 -13.36
N SER A 448 0.63 -24.85 -12.21
CA SER A 448 1.22 -24.55 -10.89
C SER A 448 2.45 -25.40 -10.56
N LEU A 449 2.48 -26.68 -10.93
CA LEU A 449 3.65 -27.56 -10.76
C LEU A 449 4.77 -27.19 -11.74
N LEU A 450 4.43 -26.84 -12.98
CA LEU A 450 5.39 -26.38 -13.99
C LEU A 450 6.03 -25.03 -13.64
N PHE A 451 5.27 -24.13 -13.03
CA PHE A 451 5.78 -22.90 -12.45
C PHE A 451 6.83 -23.20 -11.37
N PHE A 452 6.51 -24.02 -10.37
CA PHE A 452 7.48 -24.39 -9.33
C PHE A 452 8.71 -25.09 -9.90
N LEU A 453 8.55 -25.99 -10.89
CA LEU A 453 9.67 -26.63 -11.57
C LEU A 453 10.59 -25.58 -12.21
N GLY A 454 10.01 -24.60 -12.90
CA GLY A 454 10.75 -23.47 -13.48
C GLY A 454 11.57 -22.69 -12.46
N GLN A 455 11.10 -22.54 -11.21
CA GLN A 455 11.82 -21.80 -10.18
C GLN A 455 13.14 -22.47 -9.76
N PHE A 456 13.32 -23.77 -10.03
CA PHE A 456 14.59 -24.51 -9.89
C PHE A 456 15.51 -24.37 -11.12
N ARG A 457 15.35 -23.31 -11.92
CA ARG A 457 16.12 -22.93 -13.12
C ARG A 457 17.57 -23.39 -13.15
N GLU A 458 18.32 -23.11 -12.09
CA GLU A 458 19.76 -23.35 -11.97
C GLU A 458 20.10 -24.86 -11.87
N ALA A 459 19.15 -25.70 -11.46
CA ALA A 459 19.28 -27.16 -11.41
C ALA A 459 18.72 -27.86 -12.67
N LEU A 460 17.84 -27.20 -13.44
CA LEU A 460 17.14 -27.83 -14.57
C LEU A 460 18.06 -28.21 -15.74
N GLY A 461 19.09 -27.41 -16.05
CA GLY A 461 19.92 -27.57 -17.26
C GLY A 461 19.14 -27.35 -18.57
N PRO A 462 19.71 -27.70 -19.74
CA PRO A 462 19.05 -27.54 -21.03
C PRO A 462 17.80 -28.42 -21.19
N LEU A 463 16.67 -27.81 -21.55
CA LEU A 463 15.39 -28.48 -21.79
C LEU A 463 14.81 -28.09 -23.16
N ALA A 464 14.29 -29.05 -23.92
CA ALA A 464 13.34 -28.83 -25.02
C ALA A 464 11.92 -29.14 -24.53
N LEU A 465 10.98 -28.21 -24.74
CA LEU A 465 9.60 -28.33 -24.24
C LEU A 465 8.62 -28.65 -25.38
N TYR A 466 7.60 -29.45 -25.09
CA TYR A 466 6.61 -29.92 -26.07
C TYR A 466 5.18 -29.65 -25.60
N GLU A 467 4.31 -29.19 -26.50
CA GLU A 467 2.87 -29.03 -26.27
C GLU A 467 2.08 -30.08 -27.06
N PHE A 468 0.91 -30.48 -26.55
CA PHE A 468 0.03 -31.47 -27.18
C PHE A 468 -1.22 -30.82 -27.80
N ASP A 469 -1.63 -31.29 -28.97
CA ASP A 469 -2.88 -30.91 -29.64
C ASP A 469 -4.12 -31.53 -28.96
N PHE A 470 -4.52 -30.95 -27.83
CA PHE A 470 -5.70 -31.38 -27.07
C PHE A 470 -7.04 -31.16 -27.78
N SER A 471 -7.10 -30.31 -28.82
CA SER A 471 -8.36 -30.04 -29.53
C SER A 471 -8.59 -30.95 -30.73
N ASN A 472 -7.62 -31.81 -31.08
CA ASN A 472 -7.62 -32.65 -32.28
C ASN A 472 -7.83 -31.83 -33.58
N GLU A 473 -7.44 -30.56 -33.58
CA GLU A 473 -7.71 -29.62 -34.69
C GLU A 473 -6.61 -29.66 -35.77
N LYS A 474 -5.44 -30.25 -35.50
CA LYS A 474 -4.35 -30.39 -36.48
C LYS A 474 -3.80 -31.81 -36.63
N SER A 475 -3.39 -32.44 -35.53
CA SER A 475 -2.58 -33.67 -35.57
C SER A 475 -2.83 -34.65 -34.43
N SER A 476 -3.51 -34.26 -33.35
CA SER A 476 -3.68 -35.09 -32.14
C SER A 476 -2.34 -35.65 -31.60
N SER A 477 -1.28 -34.85 -31.70
CA SER A 477 0.10 -35.24 -31.37
C SER A 477 0.86 -34.07 -30.75
N TYR A 478 2.16 -34.27 -30.47
CA TYR A 478 3.02 -33.23 -29.92
C TYR A 478 3.60 -32.31 -31.00
N GLU A 479 3.84 -31.06 -30.64
CA GLU A 479 4.72 -30.14 -31.38
C GLU A 479 5.85 -29.59 -30.47
N PRO A 480 7.06 -29.35 -31.01
CA PRO A 480 8.11 -28.68 -30.26
C PRO A 480 7.74 -27.21 -30.05
N SER A 481 7.89 -26.72 -28.82
CA SER A 481 7.68 -25.31 -28.50
C SER A 481 9.00 -24.53 -28.55
N PHE A 482 9.67 -24.33 -27.42
CA PHE A 482 10.95 -23.64 -27.34
C PHE A 482 11.90 -24.32 -26.36
N GLU A 483 13.17 -23.92 -26.41
CA GLU A 483 14.22 -24.42 -25.52
C GLU A 483 14.50 -23.48 -24.35
N LEU A 484 14.74 -24.06 -23.18
CA LEU A 484 15.26 -23.37 -22.01
C LEU A 484 16.72 -23.75 -21.82
N ASN A 485 17.60 -22.82 -22.17
CA ASN A 485 19.03 -22.94 -22.00
C ASN A 485 19.48 -22.03 -20.84
N ILE A 486 20.30 -22.56 -19.93
CA ILE A 486 20.99 -21.73 -18.94
C ILE A 486 22.07 -20.95 -19.70
N PRO A 487 22.06 -19.61 -19.70
CA PRO A 487 23.19 -18.86 -20.23
C PRO A 487 24.40 -19.15 -19.34
N PHE A 488 25.41 -19.84 -19.89
CA PHE A 488 26.70 -19.97 -19.22
C PHE A 488 27.27 -18.57 -19.00
N THR A 489 27.29 -18.12 -17.76
CA THR A 489 28.11 -16.98 -17.37
C THR A 489 29.57 -17.42 -17.39
N SER A 490 30.18 -17.33 -18.58
CA SER A 490 31.63 -17.28 -18.69
C SER A 490 32.11 -16.13 -17.82
N SER A 491 32.88 -16.45 -16.78
CA SER A 491 33.42 -15.51 -15.80
C SER A 491 34.07 -14.31 -16.49
N SER A 492 33.47 -13.13 -16.34
CA SER A 492 34.03 -11.87 -16.81
C SER A 492 35.23 -11.49 -15.93
N THR A 493 36.41 -11.47 -16.53
CA THR A 493 37.51 -10.62 -16.08
C THR A 493 37.08 -9.15 -16.21
N ILE A 494 37.08 -8.42 -15.10
CA ILE A 494 37.72 -7.10 -14.85
C ILE A 494 37.43 -6.71 -13.40
#